data_AF-A0A7C3HJD0-F1
#
_entry.id   AF-A0A7C3HJD0-F1
#
_cell.length_a   1.000
_cell.length_b   1.000
_cell.length_c   1.000
_cell.angle_alpha   90.00
_cell.angle_beta   90.00
_cell.angle_gamma   90.00
#
_symmetry.space_group_name_H-M   'P 1'
#
loop_
_entity.id
_entity.type
_entity.pdbx_description
1 polymer ?
#
loop_
_entity_poly.entity_id
_entity_poly.type
_entity_poly.pdbx_seq_one_letter_code
_entity_poly.pdbx_strand_id
1 'polypeptide(L)'
;MSRYIATRAIRGANALVTEAEMMLNKAIAEKGPDTPVSFPNTAYYLPLIYGMTGQEVETIDQLQPVLSHARDLLHPVPSPNHWTPYLGETLDSGMATLLAAETIEAIRFVYDLQPEPLPGFHLAGGTAFTSPDNSGLNG
;
A
#
# COMPACT_ATOMS: atom_id res chain seq x y z
N MET A 1 5.54 4.26 -25.54
CA MET A 1 6.23 4.24 -24.23
C MET A 1 7.72 4.07 -24.45
N SER A 2 8.60 4.65 -23.61
CA SER A 2 10.06 4.52 -23.76
C SER A 2 10.60 3.36 -22.93
N ARG A 3 11.54 2.57 -23.49
CA ARG A 3 12.23 1.49 -22.76
C ARG A 3 12.82 1.96 -21.44
N TYR A 4 13.44 3.15 -21.45
CA TYR A 4 14.04 3.74 -20.25
C TYR A 4 13.02 3.95 -19.12
N ILE A 5 11.81 4.40 -19.46
CA ILE A 5 10.73 4.61 -18.49
C ILE A 5 10.19 3.28 -17.98
N ALA A 6 9.95 2.31 -18.88
CA ALA A 6 9.52 0.96 -18.51
C ALA A 6 10.51 0.29 -17.55
N THR A 7 11.81 0.34 -17.85
CA THR A 7 12.87 -0.20 -16.98
C THR A 7 12.85 0.44 -15.60
N ARG A 8 12.65 1.76 -15.50
CA ARG A 8 12.59 2.44 -14.20
C ARG A 8 11.33 2.08 -13.41
N ALA A 9 10.18 2.03 -14.08
CA ALA A 9 8.92 1.65 -13.46
C ALA A 9 8.97 0.23 -12.89
N ILE A 10 9.43 -0.74 -13.70
CA ILE A 10 9.55 -2.16 -13.29
C ILE A 10 10.50 -2.30 -12.09
N ARG A 11 11.65 -1.60 -12.11
CA ARG A 11 12.59 -1.61 -10.96
C ARG A 11 11.98 -1.02 -9.70
N GLY A 12 11.27 0.10 -9.83
CA GLY A 12 10.57 0.74 -8.71
C GLY A 12 9.49 -0.16 -8.11
N ALA A 13 8.69 -0.80 -8.96
CA ALA A 13 7.65 -1.75 -8.53
C ALA A 13 8.26 -2.93 -7.74
N ASN A 14 9.33 -3.54 -8.24
CA ASN A 14 10.03 -4.61 -7.54
C ASN A 14 10.54 -4.16 -6.15
N ALA A 15 11.12 -2.96 -6.06
CA ALA A 15 11.61 -2.42 -4.81
C ALA A 15 10.48 -2.20 -3.80
N LEU A 16 9.39 -1.56 -4.21
CA LEU A 16 8.27 -1.23 -3.33
C LEU A 16 7.50 -2.48 -2.87
N VAL A 17 7.27 -3.45 -3.75
CA VAL A 17 6.64 -4.73 -3.36
C VAL A 17 7.50 -5.46 -2.34
N THR A 18 8.81 -5.50 -2.54
CA THR A 18 9.74 -6.12 -1.57
C THR A 18 9.72 -5.38 -0.22
N GLU A 19 9.66 -4.05 -0.23
CA GLU A 19 9.51 -3.25 0.98
C GLU A 19 8.20 -3.56 1.72
N ALA A 20 7.08 -3.62 1.00
CA ALA A 20 5.78 -3.97 1.56
C ALA A 20 5.78 -5.38 2.18
N GLU A 21 6.40 -6.36 1.52
CA GLU A 21 6.55 -7.73 2.06
C GLU A 21 7.35 -7.74 3.37
N MET A 22 8.46 -7.00 3.43
CA MET A 22 9.27 -6.89 4.65
C MET A 22 8.49 -6.23 5.79
N MET A 23 7.77 -5.16 5.49
CA MET A 23 6.93 -4.46 6.47
C MET A 23 5.77 -5.34 6.96
N LEU A 24 5.11 -6.08 6.07
CA LEU A 24 4.00 -6.95 6.43
C LEU A 24 4.46 -8.08 7.35
N ASN A 25 5.55 -8.76 6.99
CA ASN A 25 6.12 -9.84 7.80
C ASN A 25 6.50 -9.34 9.21
N LYS A 26 7.08 -8.13 9.30
CA LYS A 26 7.38 -7.50 10.59
C LYS A 26 6.10 -7.19 11.37
N ALA A 27 5.09 -6.61 10.72
CA ALA A 27 3.83 -6.26 11.36
C ALA A 27 3.09 -7.49 11.91
N ILE A 28 3.04 -8.58 11.14
CA ILE A 28 2.47 -9.86 11.59
C ILE A 28 3.23 -10.39 12.81
N ALA A 29 4.56 -10.33 12.80
CA ALA A 29 5.37 -10.82 13.92
C ALA A 29 5.20 -9.98 15.20
N GLU A 30 5.01 -8.67 15.09
CA GLU A 30 4.94 -7.75 16.23
C GLU A 30 3.51 -7.58 16.79
N LYS A 31 2.51 -7.51 15.91
CA LYS A 31 1.11 -7.20 16.28
C LYS A 31 0.22 -8.45 16.29
N GLY A 32 0.60 -9.48 15.53
CA GLY A 32 -0.18 -10.70 15.34
C GLY A 32 -1.10 -10.63 14.11
N PRO A 33 -1.48 -11.80 13.56
CA PRO A 33 -2.24 -11.90 12.30
C PRO A 33 -3.66 -11.32 12.39
N ASP A 34 -4.29 -11.42 13.57
CA ASP A 34 -5.68 -10.98 13.81
C ASP A 34 -5.81 -9.47 14.06
N THR A 35 -4.72 -8.70 13.93
CA THR A 35 -4.74 -7.25 14.12
C THR A 35 -5.66 -6.61 13.07
N PRO A 36 -6.64 -5.79 13.48
CA PRO A 36 -7.53 -5.13 12.54
C PRO A 36 -6.81 -4.07 11.71
N VAL A 37 -7.19 -3.97 10.44
CA VAL A 37 -6.69 -3.02 9.45
C VAL A 37 -7.87 -2.26 8.87
N SER A 38 -7.84 -0.93 8.98
CA SER A 38 -8.88 -0.08 8.40
C SER A 38 -8.38 1.35 8.21
N PHE A 39 -8.85 2.02 7.16
CA PHE A 39 -8.73 3.47 7.06
C PHE A 39 -9.90 4.18 7.75
N PRO A 40 -9.69 5.41 8.26
CA PRO A 40 -10.76 6.18 8.87
C PRO A 40 -11.81 6.58 7.84
N ASN A 41 -13.08 6.63 8.26
CA ASN A 41 -14.20 7.16 7.49
C ASN A 41 -14.44 6.49 6.11
N THR A 42 -14.19 5.18 5.99
CA THR A 42 -14.53 4.41 4.78
C THR A 42 -15.37 3.17 5.12
N ALA A 43 -16.30 2.84 4.23
CA ALA A 43 -17.07 1.59 4.23
C ALA A 43 -16.58 0.61 3.14
N TYR A 44 -15.42 0.90 2.54
CA TYR A 44 -14.86 0.16 1.40
C TYR A 44 -13.55 -0.56 1.76
N TYR A 45 -13.42 -1.03 3.01
CA TYR A 45 -12.22 -1.74 3.48
C TYR A 45 -10.93 -0.95 3.17
N LEU A 46 -9.99 -1.58 2.46
CA LEU A 46 -8.89 -0.93 1.75
C LEU A 46 -9.35 -0.61 0.32
N PRO A 47 -9.68 0.65 0.00
CA PRO A 47 -10.48 0.99 -1.18
C PRO A 47 -9.86 0.59 -2.52
N LEU A 48 -8.54 0.68 -2.67
CA LEU A 48 -7.88 0.31 -3.93
C LEU A 48 -7.86 -1.21 -4.09
N ILE A 49 -7.44 -1.95 -3.06
CA ILE A 49 -7.45 -3.42 -3.07
C ILE A 49 -8.86 -3.91 -3.35
N TYR A 50 -9.85 -3.43 -2.59
CA TYR A 50 -11.24 -3.82 -2.79
C TYR A 50 -11.74 -3.46 -4.20
N GLY A 51 -11.41 -2.26 -4.70
CA GLY A 51 -11.80 -1.83 -6.04
C GLY A 51 -11.18 -2.65 -7.18
N MET A 52 -9.96 -3.16 -7.00
CA MET A 52 -9.22 -3.89 -8.05
C MET A 52 -9.41 -5.40 -7.99
N THR A 53 -9.55 -5.98 -6.79
CA THR A 53 -9.57 -7.43 -6.58
C THR A 53 -10.89 -7.94 -5.99
N GLY A 54 -11.73 -7.05 -5.44
CA GLY A 54 -12.93 -7.41 -4.70
C GLY A 54 -12.64 -8.04 -3.32
N GLN A 55 -11.40 -8.03 -2.86
CA GLN A 55 -11.02 -8.60 -1.57
C GLN A 55 -11.35 -7.62 -0.43
N GLU A 56 -12.16 -8.10 0.51
CA GLU A 56 -12.53 -7.39 1.73
C GLU A 56 -11.45 -7.64 2.78
N VAL A 57 -10.56 -6.67 2.97
CA VAL A 57 -9.43 -6.74 3.93
C VAL A 57 -9.83 -6.06 5.23
N GLU A 58 -9.89 -6.85 6.30
CA GLU A 58 -10.19 -6.43 7.67
C GLU A 58 -9.04 -6.71 8.64
N THR A 59 -8.16 -7.67 8.35
CA THR A 59 -7.02 -8.03 9.22
C THR A 59 -5.69 -7.98 8.48
N ILE A 60 -4.59 -7.88 9.23
CA ILE A 60 -3.23 -7.86 8.66
C ILE A 60 -2.94 -9.13 7.86
N ASP A 61 -3.39 -10.29 8.33
CA ASP A 61 -3.12 -11.57 7.66
C ASP A 61 -3.65 -11.62 6.22
N GLN A 62 -4.79 -10.96 5.98
CA GLN A 62 -5.44 -10.88 4.68
C GLN A 62 -4.67 -10.03 3.66
N LEU A 63 -3.64 -9.29 4.07
CA LEU A 63 -2.72 -8.58 3.16
C LEU A 63 -1.70 -9.50 2.48
N GLN A 64 -1.46 -10.71 3.02
CA GLN A 64 -0.54 -11.67 2.42
C GLN A 64 -0.96 -12.09 1.00
N PRO A 65 -2.21 -12.53 0.73
CA PRO A 65 -2.63 -12.86 -0.63
C PRO A 65 -2.63 -11.63 -1.57
N VAL A 66 -2.83 -10.43 -1.05
CA VAL A 66 -2.73 -9.18 -1.84
C VAL A 66 -1.29 -8.97 -2.34
N LEU A 67 -0.29 -9.09 -1.46
CA LEU A 67 1.11 -8.96 -1.84
C LEU A 67 1.58 -10.11 -2.73
N SER A 68 1.07 -11.33 -2.52
CA SER A 68 1.31 -12.44 -3.46
C SER A 68 0.80 -12.09 -4.86
N HIS A 69 -0.40 -11.52 -4.97
CA HIS A 69 -0.92 -11.07 -6.26
C HIS A 69 -0.09 -9.93 -6.86
N ALA A 70 0.34 -8.96 -6.04
CA ALA A 70 1.25 -7.91 -6.50
C ALA A 70 2.58 -8.48 -7.02
N ARG A 71 3.09 -9.55 -6.39
CA ARG A 71 4.31 -10.25 -6.84
C ARG A 71 4.15 -10.89 -8.20
N ASP A 72 3.00 -11.53 -8.45
CA ASP A 72 2.70 -12.19 -9.72
C ASP A 72 2.60 -11.20 -10.91
N LEU A 73 2.33 -9.93 -10.62
CA LEU A 73 2.28 -8.85 -11.60
C LEU A 73 3.67 -8.27 -11.94
N LEU A 74 4.74 -8.68 -11.24
CA LEU A 74 6.09 -8.19 -11.50
C LEU A 74 6.74 -8.90 -12.68
N HIS A 75 7.24 -8.10 -13.61
CA HIS A 75 7.91 -8.57 -14.82
C HIS A 75 9.42 -8.36 -14.78
N PRO A 76 10.21 -9.14 -15.54
CA PRO A 76 11.62 -8.85 -15.74
C PRO A 76 11.82 -7.51 -16.46
N VAL A 77 12.95 -6.86 -16.23
CA VAL A 77 13.26 -5.61 -16.94
C VAL A 77 13.45 -5.84 -18.45
N PRO A 78 13.05 -4.89 -19.32
CA PRO A 78 13.19 -5.03 -20.76
C PRO A 78 14.63 -5.28 -21.21
N SER A 79 14.81 -6.20 -22.17
CA SER A 79 16.12 -6.56 -22.71
C SER A 79 16.82 -5.36 -23.38
N PRO A 80 18.16 -5.22 -23.25
CA PRO A 80 18.91 -4.19 -23.97
C PRO A 80 19.02 -4.46 -25.48
N ASN A 81 18.95 -5.73 -25.89
CA ASN A 81 19.30 -6.17 -27.24
C ASN A 81 18.09 -6.59 -28.09
N HIS A 82 16.91 -6.75 -27.48
CA HIS A 82 15.68 -7.14 -28.17
C HIS A 82 14.59 -6.11 -27.94
N TRP A 83 13.90 -5.73 -29.01
CA TRP A 83 12.75 -4.83 -28.91
C TRP A 83 11.48 -5.67 -28.71
N THR A 84 10.96 -5.65 -27.48
CA THR A 84 9.65 -6.20 -27.12
C THR A 84 8.70 -5.06 -26.74
N PRO A 85 7.37 -5.19 -26.97
CA PRO A 85 6.40 -4.25 -26.42
C PRO A 85 6.31 -4.37 -24.90
N TYR A 86 6.63 -3.31 -24.15
CA TYR A 86 6.69 -3.31 -22.67
C TYR A 86 5.54 -2.54 -22.00
N LEU A 87 4.50 -2.14 -22.75
CA LEU A 87 3.39 -1.38 -22.17
C LEU A 87 2.60 -2.20 -21.14
N GLY A 88 2.23 -3.43 -21.48
CA GLY A 88 1.48 -4.32 -20.56
C GLY A 88 2.27 -4.58 -19.28
N GLU A 89 3.52 -5.03 -19.42
CA GLU A 89 4.43 -5.30 -18.30
C GLU A 89 4.61 -4.07 -17.37
N THR A 90 4.65 -2.87 -17.96
CA THR A 90 4.76 -1.63 -17.21
C THR A 90 3.45 -1.28 -16.48
N LEU A 91 2.29 -1.56 -17.09
CA LEU A 91 0.99 -1.35 -16.44
C LEU A 91 0.77 -2.32 -15.29
N ASP A 92 1.13 -3.60 -15.47
CA ASP A 92 1.08 -4.60 -14.40
C ASP A 92 1.99 -4.21 -13.23
N SER A 93 3.21 -3.73 -13.53
CA SER A 93 4.12 -3.19 -12.52
C SER A 93 3.53 -1.98 -11.79
N GLY A 94 2.76 -1.14 -12.49
CA GLY A 94 2.03 -0.03 -11.89
C GLY A 94 0.95 -0.51 -10.92
N MET A 95 0.19 -1.53 -11.29
CA MET A 95 -0.82 -2.14 -10.42
C MET A 95 -0.18 -2.78 -9.18
N ALA A 96 0.92 -3.53 -9.36
CA ALA A 96 1.69 -4.09 -8.25
C ALA A 96 2.16 -3.01 -7.26
N THR A 97 2.61 -1.87 -7.79
CA THR A 97 3.04 -0.72 -6.99
C THR A 97 1.87 -0.13 -6.19
N LEU A 98 0.68 0.00 -6.79
CA LEU A 98 -0.50 0.52 -6.10
C LEU A 98 -0.93 -0.40 -4.94
N LEU A 99 -0.99 -1.72 -5.18
CA LEU A 99 -1.32 -2.71 -4.16
C LEU A 99 -0.30 -2.69 -3.00
N ALA A 100 1.00 -2.60 -3.32
CA ALA A 100 2.06 -2.50 -2.32
C ALA A 100 1.97 -1.18 -1.53
N ALA A 101 1.70 -0.05 -2.19
CA ALA A 101 1.60 1.24 -1.54
C ALA A 101 0.42 1.32 -0.55
N GLU A 102 -0.76 0.83 -0.93
CA GLU A 102 -1.90 0.78 -0.01
C GLU A 102 -1.63 -0.17 1.17
N THR A 103 -0.96 -1.30 0.92
CA THR A 103 -0.53 -2.22 1.99
C THR A 103 0.43 -1.53 2.98
N ILE A 104 1.41 -0.78 2.48
CA ILE A 104 2.34 -0.01 3.32
C ILE A 104 1.58 1.00 4.18
N GLU A 105 0.65 1.76 3.58
CA GLU A 105 -0.13 2.74 4.34
C GLU A 105 -1.06 2.08 5.36
N ALA A 106 -1.71 0.96 5.01
CA ALA A 106 -2.50 0.16 5.95
C ALA A 106 -1.68 -0.27 7.17
N ILE A 107 -0.44 -0.73 6.95
CA ILE A 107 0.50 -1.06 8.03
C ILE A 107 0.88 0.19 8.84
N ARG A 108 1.13 1.33 8.19
CA ARG A 108 1.45 2.59 8.90
C ARG A 108 0.30 3.04 9.81
N PHE A 109 -0.95 2.84 9.41
CA PHE A 109 -2.11 3.09 10.27
C PHE A 109 -2.16 2.14 11.47
N VAL A 110 -1.81 0.85 11.32
CA VAL A 110 -1.69 -0.10 12.46
C VAL A 110 -0.64 0.36 13.49
N TYR A 111 0.41 1.04 13.03
CA TYR A 111 1.46 1.58 13.89
C TYR A 111 1.19 3.01 14.39
N ASP A 112 -0.01 3.56 14.16
CA ASP A 112 -0.37 4.94 14.50
C ASP A 112 0.59 5.98 13.91
N LEU A 113 1.24 5.66 12.78
CA LEU A 113 2.11 6.57 12.04
C LEU A 113 1.33 7.51 11.12
N GLN A 114 0.05 7.25 10.93
CA GLN A 114 -0.88 8.06 10.16
C GLN A 114 -2.18 8.30 10.94
N PRO A 115 -2.80 9.49 10.82
CA PRO A 115 -2.32 10.64 10.05
C PRO A 115 -1.09 11.31 10.70
N GLU A 116 -0.12 11.71 9.88
CA GLU A 116 1.06 12.44 10.36
C GLU A 116 0.66 13.76 11.04
N PRO A 117 1.17 14.05 12.25
CA PRO A 117 0.91 15.33 12.90
C PRO A 117 1.59 16.46 12.12
N LEU A 118 0.86 17.54 11.86
CA LEU A 118 1.39 18.76 11.26
C LEU A 118 1.47 19.87 12.32
N PRO A 119 2.67 20.15 12.87
CA PRO A 119 2.82 21.18 13.91
C PRO A 119 2.30 22.54 13.45
N GLY A 120 1.47 23.19 14.27
CA GLY A 120 0.89 24.50 13.98
C GLY A 120 -0.31 24.48 13.03
N PHE A 121 -0.79 23.30 12.62
CA PHE A 121 -1.98 23.16 11.76
C PHE A 121 -3.12 22.47 12.54
N HIS A 122 -4.18 23.23 12.83
CA HIS A 122 -5.39 22.70 13.49
C HIS A 122 -6.51 22.59 12.46
N LEU A 123 -6.98 21.37 12.23
CA LEU A 123 -8.16 21.13 11.40
C LEU A 123 -9.42 21.63 12.13
N ALA A 124 -10.33 22.26 11.39
CA ALA A 124 -11.58 22.82 11.91
C ALA A 124 -12.65 21.78 12.33
N GLY A 125 -12.23 20.57 12.76
CA GLY A 125 -13.12 19.52 13.27
C GLY A 125 -13.90 18.72 12.23
N GLY A 126 -13.76 19.02 10.92
CA GLY A 126 -14.59 18.41 9.86
C GLY A 126 -14.36 16.92 9.55
N THR A 127 -13.32 16.29 10.12
CA THR A 127 -13.02 14.86 9.93
C THR A 127 -13.36 13.99 11.14
N ALA A 128 -13.94 14.59 12.19
CA ALA A 128 -14.25 13.95 13.46
C ALA A 128 -15.62 13.26 13.45
N PHE A 129 -15.84 12.28 12.56
CA PHE A 129 -17.06 11.46 12.65
C PHE A 129 -16.86 10.18 13.47
N THR A 130 -15.63 9.72 13.77
CA THR A 130 -15.44 8.51 14.61
C THR A 130 -14.19 8.45 15.50
N SER A 131 -13.32 9.48 15.56
CA SER A 131 -12.22 9.47 16.55
C SER A 131 -12.67 10.18 17.83
N PRO A 132 -12.75 9.49 19.00
CA PRO A 132 -12.87 10.18 20.27
C PRO A 132 -11.56 10.93 20.50
N ASP A 133 -11.65 12.25 20.52
CA ASP A 133 -10.73 13.20 21.13
C ASP A 133 -9.28 12.71 21.29
N ASN A 134 -8.44 12.96 20.28
CA ASN A 134 -7.02 13.20 20.54
C ASN A 134 -6.85 14.59 21.19
N SER A 135 -7.49 14.80 22.35
CA SER A 135 -7.42 16.02 23.15
C SER A 135 -6.21 16.01 24.11
N GLY A 136 -5.15 15.31 23.76
CA GLY A 136 -4.00 15.18 24.64
C GLY A 136 -2.75 14.89 23.83
N LEU A 137 -2.19 15.92 23.20
CA LEU A 137 -0.77 16.12 22.87
C LEU A 137 -0.62 17.43 22.07
N ASN A 138 -1.00 18.54 22.70
CA ASN A 138 -0.58 19.89 22.33
C ASN A 138 -0.33 20.66 23.64
N GLY A 139 0.72 20.25 24.35
CA GLY A 139 1.38 21.01 25.40
C GLY A 139 2.75 21.44 24.91
#